data_AF-C1JCH4-F1
#
_entry.id   AF-C1JCH4-F1
#
_cell.length_a   1.000
_cell.length_b   1.000
_cell.length_c   1.000
_cell.angle_alpha   90.00
_cell.angle_beta   90.00
_cell.angle_gamma   90.00
#
_symmetry.space_group_name_H-M   'P 1'
#
loop_
_entity.id
_entity.type
_entity.pdbx_description
1 polymer ?
#
loop_
_entity_poly.entity_id
_entity_poly.type
_entity_poly.pdbx_seq_one_letter_code
_entity_poly.pdbx_strand_id
1 'polypeptide(L)'
;QSAGDTHHFDVNQDNKLLYQEKQLQNVPAKYSIEVKGSICVSVQMAQFYNIPTPTEAKTLSIDAKIEGDCKTLGQNFILKFTVKYDGLQERTNMAIVDIKLLSGFTADTSLVGLS
;
A
#
# COMPACT_ATOMS: atom_id res chain seq x y z
N GLN A 1 -23.72 -29.31 10.92
CA GLN A 1 -22.29 -29.03 11.20
C GLN A 1 -21.65 -28.69 9.86
N SER A 2 -21.46 -27.40 9.55
CA SER A 2 -20.69 -27.02 8.37
C SER A 2 -19.22 -27.26 8.73
N ALA A 3 -18.52 -28.13 8.00
CA ALA A 3 -17.10 -28.36 8.22
C ALA A 3 -16.37 -27.01 8.11
N GLY A 4 -15.71 -26.58 9.18
CA GLY A 4 -14.94 -25.33 9.19
C GLY A 4 -13.80 -25.44 8.18
N ASP A 5 -13.52 -24.34 7.47
CA ASP A 5 -12.40 -24.24 6.54
C ASP A 5 -11.10 -24.58 7.27
N THR A 6 -10.46 -25.70 6.91
CA THR A 6 -9.29 -26.25 7.60
C THR A 6 -8.19 -26.48 6.59
N HIS A 7 -7.08 -25.75 6.75
CA HIS A 7 -5.90 -25.85 5.88
C HIS A 7 -4.75 -26.49 6.62
N HIS A 8 -4.02 -27.38 5.92
CA HIS A 8 -2.83 -28.04 6.44
C HIS A 8 -1.60 -27.61 5.62
N PHE A 9 -0.51 -27.34 6.33
CA PHE A 9 0.79 -26.97 5.76
C PHE A 9 1.84 -27.92 6.34
N ASP A 10 2.63 -28.55 5.48
CA ASP A 10 3.76 -29.40 5.88
C ASP A 10 5.05 -28.66 5.55
N VAL A 11 5.84 -28.39 6.59
CA VAL A 11 7.14 -27.73 6.46
C VAL A 11 8.20 -28.66 7.03
N ASN A 12 9.24 -28.91 6.24
CA ASN A 12 10.36 -29.77 6.54
C ASN A 12 11.64 -29.19 5.92
N GLN A 13 12.77 -29.88 6.11
CA GLN A 13 14.08 -29.35 5.69
C GLN A 13 14.19 -29.14 4.17
N ASP A 14 13.48 -29.95 3.39
CA ASP A 14 13.54 -29.93 1.92
C ASP A 14 12.70 -28.78 1.34
N ASN A 15 11.62 -28.39 2.02
CA ASN A 15 10.69 -27.36 1.55
C ASN A 15 10.67 -26.09 2.42
N LYS A 16 11.61 -25.93 3.37
CA LYS A 16 11.65 -24.77 4.29
C LYS A 16 11.74 -23.40 3.63
N LEU A 17 12.19 -23.35 2.37
CA LEU A 17 12.28 -22.12 1.57
C LEU A 17 11.07 -21.94 0.63
N LEU A 18 10.21 -22.95 0.51
CA LEU A 18 9.02 -22.90 -0.33
C LEU A 18 7.92 -22.11 0.38
N TYR A 19 7.47 -21.03 -0.25
CA TYR A 19 6.29 -20.30 0.19
C TYR A 19 5.02 -21.14 -0.03
N GLN A 20 4.14 -21.16 0.96
CA GLN A 20 2.87 -21.88 0.92
C GLN A 20 1.74 -20.94 1.33
N GLU A 21 0.65 -20.91 0.54
CA GLU A 21 -0.50 -20.04 0.75
C GLU A 21 -1.81 -20.80 0.52
N LYS A 22 -2.84 -20.49 1.32
CA LYS A 22 -4.21 -20.95 1.13
C LYS A 22 -5.17 -19.80 1.37
N GLN A 23 -6.15 -19.66 0.49
CA GLN A 23 -7.23 -18.69 0.67
C GLN A 23 -8.22 -19.20 1.73
N LEU A 24 -8.56 -18.32 2.67
CA LEU A 24 -9.59 -18.56 3.67
C LEU A 24 -10.96 -18.20 3.07
N GLN A 25 -11.92 -19.12 3.14
CA GLN A 25 -13.21 -18.93 2.46
C GLN A 25 -14.16 -17.98 3.19
N ASN A 26 -14.10 -17.90 4.53
CA ASN A 26 -15.06 -17.15 5.34
C ASN A 26 -14.40 -15.92 5.99
N VAL A 27 -14.55 -14.73 5.42
CA VAL A 27 -13.96 -13.49 5.95
C VAL A 27 -15.04 -12.42 6.10
N PRO A 28 -15.24 -11.82 7.29
CA PRO A 28 -14.50 -12.01 8.54
C PRO A 28 -14.94 -13.27 9.32
N ALA A 29 -13.99 -13.97 9.93
CA ALA A 29 -14.25 -15.08 10.85
C ALA A 29 -13.14 -15.24 11.88
N LYS A 30 -13.36 -16.10 12.89
CA LYS A 30 -12.34 -16.48 13.88
C LYS A 30 -11.61 -17.73 13.41
N TYR A 31 -10.29 -17.65 13.34
CA TYR A 31 -9.40 -18.74 12.95
C TYR A 31 -8.46 -19.09 14.10
N SER A 32 -8.09 -20.37 14.21
CA SER A 32 -7.11 -20.89 15.16
C SER A 32 -5.97 -21.56 14.41
N ILE A 33 -4.74 -21.30 14.82
CA ILE A 33 -3.54 -21.94 14.26
C ILE A 33 -3.01 -22.94 15.27
N GLU A 34 -2.78 -24.18 14.84
CA GLU A 34 -2.13 -25.23 15.63
C GLU A 34 -0.83 -25.64 14.93
N VAL A 35 0.24 -25.78 15.69
CA VAL A 35 1.56 -26.18 15.16
C VAL A 35 2.07 -27.39 15.94
N LYS A 36 2.56 -28.39 15.21
CA LYS A 36 3.15 -29.61 15.76
C LYS A 36 4.48 -29.86 15.08
N GLY A 37 5.56 -29.98 15.86
CA GLY A 37 6.90 -30.25 15.35
C GLY A 37 7.99 -29.57 16.16
N SER A 38 9.23 -29.70 15.68
CA SER A 38 10.44 -29.19 16.34
C SER A 38 11.11 -28.03 15.58
N ILE A 39 10.62 -27.68 14.39
CA ILE A 39 11.16 -26.59 13.58
C ILE A 39 10.31 -25.31 13.74
N CYS A 40 10.92 -24.17 13.47
CA CYS A 40 10.23 -22.88 13.50
C CYS A 40 9.61 -22.56 12.14
N VAL A 41 8.42 -21.95 12.15
CA VAL A 41 7.73 -21.43 10.96
C VAL A 41 7.26 -20.00 11.23
N SER A 42 7.24 -19.17 10.19
CA SER A 42 6.58 -17.87 10.23
C SER A 42 5.24 -17.99 9.51
N VAL A 43 4.16 -17.63 10.19
CA VAL A 43 2.80 -17.66 9.62
C VAL A 43 2.30 -16.22 9.54
N GLN A 44 1.86 -15.82 8.36
CA GLN A 44 1.28 -14.51 8.11
C GLN A 44 -0.15 -14.68 7.59
N MET A 45 -1.07 -13.88 8.12
CA MET A 45 -2.44 -13.79 7.62
C MET A 45 -2.65 -12.40 7.03
N ALA A 46 -3.07 -12.36 5.76
CA ALA A 46 -3.35 -11.12 5.05
C ALA A 46 -4.85 -11.00 4.78
N GLN A 47 -5.42 -9.83 5.06
CA GLN A 47 -6.81 -9.51 4.74
C GLN A 47 -6.84 -8.29 3.82
N PHE A 48 -7.47 -8.44 2.66
CA PHE A 48 -7.64 -7.38 1.68
C PHE A 48 -9.08 -6.90 1.71
N TYR A 49 -9.29 -5.63 2.02
CA TYR A 49 -10.61 -5.01 2.03
C TYR A 49 -10.53 -3.55 1.59
N ASN A 50 -11.60 -3.08 0.95
CA ASN A 50 -11.75 -1.66 0.61
C ASN A 50 -12.24 -0.92 1.86
N ILE A 51 -11.51 0.11 2.27
CA ILE A 51 -12.02 1.09 3.23
C ILE A 51 -12.76 2.20 2.48
N PRO A 52 -13.88 2.70 3.03
CA PRO A 52 -14.46 3.95 2.55
C PRO A 52 -13.41 5.06 2.62
N THR A 53 -13.51 6.04 1.72
CA THR A 53 -12.67 7.23 1.78
C THR A 53 -12.79 7.85 3.17
N PRO A 54 -11.68 7.98 3.94
CA PRO A 54 -11.73 8.51 5.30
C PRO A 54 -12.32 9.93 5.30
N THR A 55 -13.33 10.16 6.14
CA THR A 55 -13.96 11.47 6.34
C THR A 55 -13.22 12.35 7.34
N GLU A 56 -12.25 11.79 8.06
CA GLU A 56 -11.47 12.49 9.09
C GLU A 56 -10.32 13.31 8.49
N ALA A 57 -9.88 14.32 9.25
CA ALA A 57 -8.72 15.14 8.92
C ALA A 57 -7.47 14.25 8.79
N LYS A 58 -6.87 14.25 7.60
CA LYS A 58 -5.64 13.49 7.36
C LYS A 58 -4.46 14.25 7.98
N THR A 59 -3.62 13.54 8.74
CA THR A 59 -2.34 14.06 9.27
C THR A 59 -1.46 14.68 8.18
N LEU A 60 -1.56 14.14 6.95
CA LEU A 60 -0.96 14.71 5.76
C LEU A 60 -2.06 14.92 4.70
N SER A 61 -2.10 16.10 4.12
CA SER A 61 -2.95 16.42 2.98
C SER A 61 -2.09 16.87 1.80
N ILE A 62 -2.57 16.55 0.59
CA ILE A 62 -1.90 16.87 -0.66
C ILE A 62 -2.93 17.57 -1.55
N ASP A 63 -2.63 18.79 -1.97
CA ASP A 63 -3.31 19.47 -3.07
C ASP A 63 -2.42 19.35 -4.31
N ALA A 64 -2.98 18.94 -5.45
CA ALA A 64 -2.24 18.78 -6.68
C ALA A 64 -3.02 19.39 -7.85
N LYS A 65 -2.32 20.17 -8.68
CA LYS A 65 -2.85 20.87 -9.83
C LYS A 65 -1.92 20.70 -11.01
N ILE A 66 -2.52 20.57 -12.19
CA ILE A 66 -1.79 20.49 -13.46
C ILE A 66 -2.04 21.80 -14.20
N GLU A 67 -0.95 22.44 -14.63
CA GLU A 67 -0.98 23.61 -15.50
C GLU A 67 -0.38 23.26 -16.85
N GLY A 68 -1.06 23.64 -17.92
CA GLY A 68 -0.62 23.43 -19.30
C GLY A 68 -1.76 23.62 -20.29
N ASP A 69 -1.43 23.93 -21.54
CA ASP A 69 -2.42 24.01 -22.61
C ASP A 69 -2.69 22.63 -23.20
N CYS A 70 -3.90 22.09 -22.98
CA CYS A 70 -4.31 20.79 -23.50
C CYS A 70 -4.63 20.81 -25.01
N LYS A 71 -4.57 21.97 -25.68
CA LYS A 71 -4.91 22.10 -27.11
C LYS A 71 -3.74 21.77 -28.04
N THR A 72 -2.51 21.75 -27.52
CA THR A 72 -1.30 21.52 -28.31
C THR A 72 -0.73 20.12 -28.03
N LEU A 73 -0.42 19.38 -29.09
CA LEU A 73 0.19 18.05 -28.99
C LEU A 73 1.69 18.19 -28.65
N GLY A 74 2.18 17.38 -27.71
CA GLY A 74 3.60 17.34 -27.33
C GLY A 74 4.03 18.41 -26.32
N GLN A 75 3.09 19.03 -25.61
CA GLN A 75 3.37 20.07 -24.62
C GLN A 75 3.81 19.49 -23.26
N ASN A 76 4.72 20.19 -22.58
CA ASN A 76 5.06 19.93 -21.19
C ASN A 76 3.96 20.43 -20.25
N PHE A 77 3.64 19.65 -19.23
CA PHE A 77 2.73 20.04 -18.16
C PHE A 77 3.50 20.28 -16.87
N ILE A 78 3.09 21.30 -16.13
CA ILE A 78 3.64 21.60 -14.80
C ILE A 78 2.71 20.99 -13.77
N LEU A 79 3.22 20.01 -13.02
CA LEU A 79 2.55 19.49 -11.83
C LEU A 79 2.95 20.34 -10.62
N LYS A 80 2.02 21.15 -10.12
CA LYS A 80 2.17 21.86 -8.85
C LYS A 80 1.48 21.06 -7.76
N PHE A 81 2.19 20.76 -6.69
CA PHE A 81 1.59 20.11 -5.53
C PHE A 81 2.07 20.75 -4.25
N THR A 82 1.19 20.73 -3.25
CA THR A 82 1.46 21.25 -1.91
C THR A 82 1.15 20.13 -0.92
N VAL A 83 2.13 19.81 -0.09
CA VAL A 83 1.96 18.89 1.03
C VAL A 83 1.77 19.71 2.30
N LYS A 84 0.69 19.45 3.03
CA LYS A 84 0.42 20.09 4.32
C LYS A 84 0.36 19.03 5.41
N TYR A 85 1.06 19.29 6.51
CA TYR A 85 1.03 18.47 7.71
C TYR A 85 0.13 19.12 8.75
N ASP A 86 -0.92 18.42 9.14
CA ASP A 86 -1.93 18.84 10.12
C ASP A 86 -1.97 17.82 11.30
N GLY A 87 -0.80 17.29 11.67
CA GLY A 87 -0.66 16.39 12.82
C GLY A 87 -0.65 17.12 14.16
N LEU A 88 -0.67 16.34 15.25
CA LEU A 88 -0.68 16.87 16.63
C LEU A 88 0.63 17.55 17.04
N GLN A 89 1.74 17.18 16.38
CA GLN A 89 3.05 17.78 16.63
C GLN A 89 3.24 19.03 15.77
N GLU A 90 4.16 19.92 16.15
CA GLU A 90 4.49 21.12 15.37
C GLU A 90 5.05 20.81 13.96
N ARG A 91 5.75 19.69 13.80
CA ARG A 91 6.37 19.30 12.53
C ARG A 91 6.53 17.78 12.39
N THR A 92 6.61 17.30 11.15
CA THR A 92 7.10 15.95 10.83
C THR A 92 8.62 15.94 10.71
N ASN A 93 9.25 14.78 10.88
CA ASN A 93 10.68 14.62 10.66
C ASN A 93 11.01 14.57 9.17
N MET A 94 10.36 13.67 8.42
CA MET A 94 10.54 13.49 6.98
C MET A 94 9.19 13.25 6.31
N ALA A 95 9.00 13.83 5.12
CA ALA A 95 7.87 13.54 4.24
C ALA A 95 8.41 12.99 2.92
N ILE A 96 7.90 11.83 2.50
CA ILE A 96 8.20 11.23 1.21
C ILE A 96 6.94 11.34 0.35
N VAL A 97 7.09 11.89 -0.86
CA VAL A 97 6.02 12.05 -1.83
C VAL A 97 6.29 11.13 -3.01
N ASP A 98 5.39 10.18 -3.24
CA ASP A 98 5.42 9.32 -4.42
C ASP A 98 4.46 9.86 -5.49
N ILE A 99 4.97 10.03 -6.71
CA ILE A 99 4.23 10.63 -7.83
C ILE A 99 4.17 9.62 -8.96
N LYS A 100 2.95 9.12 -9.21
CA LYS A 100 2.68 8.25 -10.36
C LYS A 100 2.26 9.08 -11.57
N LEU A 101 3.07 9.08 -12.62
CA LEU A 101 2.78 9.78 -13.87
C LEU A 101 1.73 9.04 -14.71
N LEU A 102 1.07 9.79 -15.60
CA LEU A 102 0.23 9.22 -16.64
C LEU A 102 1.08 8.42 -17.64
N SER A 103 0.50 7.35 -18.19
CA SER A 103 1.16 6.55 -19.22
C SER A 103 1.57 7.43 -20.42
N GLY A 104 2.82 7.27 -20.88
CA GLY A 104 3.37 8.06 -21.99
C GLY A 104 4.07 9.36 -21.58
N PHE A 105 4.08 9.70 -20.29
CA PHE A 105 4.80 10.87 -19.76
C PHE A 105 6.08 10.47 -19.02
N THR A 106 7.06 11.37 -19.04
CA THR A 106 8.29 11.31 -18.23
C THR A 106 8.40 12.56 -17.37
N ALA A 107 9.04 12.46 -16.21
CA ALA A 107 9.27 13.62 -15.35
C ALA A 107 10.48 14.43 -15.82
N ASP A 108 10.28 15.75 -15.94
CA ASP A 108 11.37 16.73 -15.90
C ASP A 108 11.45 17.27 -14.47
N THR A 109 12.52 16.92 -13.76
CA THR A 109 12.72 17.28 -12.36
C THR A 109 13.57 18.53 -12.18
N SER A 110 13.94 19.23 -13.27
CA SER A 110 14.81 20.42 -13.21
C SER A 110 14.24 21.54 -12.33
N LEU A 111 12.91 21.59 -12.18
CA LEU A 111 12.22 22.58 -11.36
C LEU A 111 11.96 22.15 -9.91
N VAL A 112 12.30 20.90 -9.54
CA VAL A 112 12.07 20.39 -8.19
C VAL A 112 13.10 20.99 -7.23
N GLY A 113 12.62 21.63 -6.15
CA GLY A 113 13.48 22.25 -5.13
C GLY A 113 13.79 23.73 -5.38
N LEU A 114 13.21 24.34 -6.42
CA LEU A 114 13.21 25.79 -6.60
C LEU A 114 12.04 26.38 -5.79
N SER A 115 12.31 26.78 -4.54
CA SER A 115 11.38 27.50 -3.65
C SER A 115 11.92 28.86 -3.29
#